data_AF-A0A377GJ25-F1
#
_entry.id   AF-A0A377GJ25-F1
#
_cell.length_a   1.000
_cell.length_b   1.000
_cell.length_c   1.000
_cell.angle_alpha   90.00
_cell.angle_beta   90.00
_cell.angle_gamma   90.00
#
_symmetry.space_group_name_H-M   'P 1'
#
loop_
_entity.id
_entity.type
_entity.pdbx_description
1 polymer ?
#
loop_
_entity_poly.entity_id
_entity_poly.type
_entity_poly.pdbx_seq_one_letter_code
_entity_poly.pdbx_strand_id
1 'polypeptide(L)'
;MYGRLPFKKKKYTLESVSDEITEAKRLLRANNKEDKENKTFLELLELRTQDFEKALEQNPDPYERQRILEQYHRFAKTLSSCLSQPQNTSFYIASYHNNKNYYPVGVTKVIEEPIRHNISLAATITGAALILASIAVIWINPLITAILLPIGITMLAPGGASLLIPSPLDTSEVKQEEKMIFQLGATINKPELSFDETTIYTSEYSTVF
;
A
#
# COMPACT_ATOMS: atom_id res chain seq x y z
N MET A 1 -3.25 -8.05 38.63
CA MET A 1 -3.31 -8.93 37.44
C MET A 1 -4.33 -8.31 36.49
N TYR A 2 -3.90 -7.48 35.53
CA TYR A 2 -4.82 -6.82 34.60
C TYR A 2 -5.01 -7.70 33.37
N GLY A 3 -6.20 -8.28 33.22
CA GLY A 3 -6.57 -9.04 32.03
C GLY A 3 -6.64 -8.12 30.82
N ARG A 4 -5.82 -8.38 29.79
CA ARG A 4 -6.01 -7.82 28.45
C ARG A 4 -7.36 -8.33 27.94
N LEU A 5 -8.35 -7.45 27.86
CA LEU A 5 -9.55 -7.73 27.09
C LEU A 5 -9.13 -7.94 25.62
N PRO A 6 -9.59 -8.99 24.94
CA PRO A 6 -9.30 -9.20 23.54
C PRO A 6 -9.89 -8.04 22.74
N PHE A 7 -9.04 -7.27 22.05
CA PHE A 7 -9.48 -6.26 21.10
C PHE A 7 -10.27 -6.95 19.98
N LYS A 8 -11.59 -6.98 20.11
CA LYS A 8 -12.50 -7.42 19.06
C LYS A 8 -12.38 -6.39 17.93
N LYS A 9 -11.64 -6.71 16.86
CA LYS A 9 -11.57 -5.87 15.66
C LYS A 9 -13.00 -5.58 15.20
N LYS A 10 -13.38 -4.31 15.15
CA LYS A 10 -14.67 -3.88 14.60
C LYS A 10 -14.70 -4.29 13.13
N LYS A 11 -15.63 -5.15 12.74
CA LYS A 11 -15.85 -5.51 11.34
C LYS A 11 -16.68 -4.41 10.69
N TYR A 12 -16.10 -3.75 9.69
CA TYR A 12 -16.81 -2.77 8.88
C TYR A 12 -17.59 -3.48 7.77
N THR A 13 -18.74 -2.93 7.38
CA THR A 13 -19.52 -3.34 6.22
C THR A 13 -19.43 -2.26 5.15
N LEU A 14 -19.68 -2.60 3.88
CA LEU A 14 -19.70 -1.62 2.80
C LEU A 14 -20.70 -0.50 3.10
N GLU A 15 -21.93 -0.86 3.49
CA GLU A 15 -22.99 0.07 3.90
C GLU A 15 -22.52 1.06 4.97
N SER A 16 -21.89 0.56 6.05
CA SER A 16 -21.38 1.43 7.13
C SER A 16 -20.32 2.42 6.65
N VAL A 17 -19.50 2.08 5.66
CA VAL A 17 -18.46 2.97 5.13
C VAL A 17 -19.04 3.95 4.11
N SER A 18 -19.97 3.50 3.27
CA SER A 18 -20.71 4.36 2.34
C SER A 18 -21.53 5.44 3.08
N ASP A 19 -22.10 5.09 4.24
CA ASP A 19 -22.76 6.04 5.12
C ASP A 19 -21.79 7.10 5.68
N GLU A 20 -20.57 6.69 6.06
CA GLU A 20 -19.54 7.63 6.52
C GLU A 20 -19.05 8.58 5.41
N ILE A 21 -18.95 8.10 4.17
CA ILE A 21 -18.66 8.96 3.01
C ILE A 21 -19.80 9.95 2.77
N THR A 22 -21.05 9.48 2.85
CA THR A 22 -22.23 10.33 2.72
C THR A 22 -22.24 11.42 3.79
N GLU A 23 -21.94 11.06 5.02
CA GLU A 23 -21.84 12.00 6.13
C GLU A 23 -20.68 12.98 5.96
N ALA A 24 -19.51 12.51 5.50
CA ALA A 24 -18.39 13.38 5.18
C ALA A 24 -18.76 14.41 4.10
N LYS A 25 -19.48 14.01 3.04
CA LYS A 25 -19.98 14.92 2.00
C LYS A 25 -20.91 16.01 2.58
N ARG A 26 -21.66 15.74 3.66
CA ARG A 26 -22.51 16.76 4.32
C ARG A 26 -21.73 17.84 5.06
N LEU A 27 -20.47 17.59 5.41
CA LEU A 27 -19.59 18.57 6.05
C LEU A 27 -19.07 19.64 5.09
N LEU A 28 -19.31 19.48 3.79
CA LEU A 28 -19.05 20.54 2.81
C LEU A 28 -19.96 21.73 3.09
N ARG A 29 -19.37 22.90 3.34
CA ARG A 29 -20.13 24.12 3.63
C ARG A 29 -21.01 24.48 2.43
N ALA A 30 -22.31 24.69 2.69
CA ALA A 30 -23.33 24.89 1.66
C ALA A 30 -23.09 26.09 0.73
N ASN A 31 -22.24 27.04 1.14
CA ASN A 31 -21.97 28.26 0.38
C ASN A 31 -21.07 28.04 -0.86
N ASN A 32 -20.44 26.86 -1.02
CA ASN A 32 -19.48 26.58 -2.09
C ASN A 32 -19.97 25.51 -3.09
N LYS A 33 -21.28 25.22 -3.11
CA LYS A 33 -21.85 24.08 -3.86
C LYS A 33 -21.76 24.21 -5.39
N GLU A 34 -21.72 25.43 -5.92
CA GLU A 34 -21.66 25.71 -7.37
C GLU A 34 -20.24 25.96 -7.89
N ASP A 35 -19.23 25.88 -7.01
CA ASP A 35 -17.85 26.12 -7.40
C ASP A 35 -17.30 24.95 -8.24
N LYS A 36 -16.50 25.28 -9.27
CA LYS A 36 -15.75 24.32 -10.08
C LYS A 36 -14.87 23.43 -9.20
N GLU A 37 -14.31 23.98 -8.13
CA GLU A 37 -13.49 23.23 -7.16
C GLU A 37 -14.28 22.15 -6.43
N ASN A 38 -15.52 22.47 -6.02
CA ASN A 38 -16.42 21.51 -5.39
C ASN A 38 -16.80 20.38 -6.35
N LYS A 39 -17.04 20.69 -7.63
CA LYS A 39 -17.31 19.66 -8.65
C LYS A 39 -16.10 18.74 -8.84
N THR A 40 -14.91 19.31 -9.02
CA THR A 40 -13.66 18.53 -9.15
C THR A 40 -13.44 17.63 -7.93
N PHE A 41 -13.67 18.15 -6.72
CA PHE A 41 -13.56 17.37 -5.50
C PHE A 41 -14.52 16.18 -5.48
N LEU A 42 -15.79 16.39 -5.82
CA LEU A 42 -16.79 15.33 -5.84
C LEU A 42 -16.47 14.27 -6.89
N GLU A 43 -15.96 14.66 -8.07
CA GLU A 43 -15.51 13.72 -9.10
C GLU A 43 -14.31 12.88 -8.64
N LEU A 44 -13.29 13.49 -8.04
CA LEU A 44 -12.13 12.76 -7.50
C LEU A 44 -12.52 11.82 -6.36
N LEU A 45 -13.40 12.27 -5.46
CA LEU A 45 -13.92 11.46 -4.38
C LEU A 45 -14.70 10.24 -4.91
N GLU A 46 -15.53 10.46 -5.93
CA GLU A 46 -16.33 9.40 -6.56
C GLU A 46 -15.45 8.35 -7.25
N LEU A 47 -14.44 8.78 -8.02
CA LEU A 47 -13.46 7.87 -8.62
C LEU A 47 -12.77 7.03 -7.54
N ARG A 48 -12.36 7.67 -6.43
CA ARG A 48 -11.68 6.95 -5.36
C ARG A 48 -12.60 5.98 -4.63
N THR A 49 -13.87 6.31 -4.42
CA THR A 49 -14.84 5.38 -3.83
C THR A 49 -15.11 4.19 -4.76
N GLN A 50 -15.17 4.42 -6.07
CA GLN A 50 -15.32 3.36 -7.07
C GLN A 50 -14.13 2.40 -7.07
N ASP A 51 -12.90 2.87 -6.84
CA ASP A 51 -11.73 1.99 -6.69
C ASP A 51 -11.89 1.02 -5.52
N PHE A 52 -12.38 1.50 -4.37
CA PHE A 52 -12.63 0.67 -3.21
C PHE A 52 -13.75 -0.36 -3.49
N GLU A 53 -14.84 0.07 -4.10
CA GLU A 53 -15.98 -0.81 -4.43
C GLU A 53 -15.58 -1.89 -5.44
N LYS A 54 -14.89 -1.51 -6.52
CA LYS A 54 -14.35 -2.44 -7.50
C LYS A 54 -13.38 -3.43 -6.87
N ALA A 55 -12.49 -2.96 -5.99
CA ALA A 55 -11.58 -3.86 -5.27
C ALA A 55 -12.36 -4.84 -4.37
N LEU A 56 -13.44 -4.40 -3.73
CA LEU A 56 -14.30 -5.30 -2.96
C LEU A 56 -15.00 -6.32 -3.86
N GLU A 57 -15.52 -5.94 -5.01
CA GLU A 57 -16.20 -6.86 -5.92
C GLU A 57 -15.24 -7.91 -6.50
N GLN A 58 -14.02 -7.50 -6.86
CA GLN A 58 -13.03 -8.36 -7.51
C GLN A 58 -12.33 -9.34 -6.56
N ASN A 59 -12.37 -9.09 -5.25
CA ASN A 59 -11.69 -9.93 -4.26
C ASN A 59 -12.67 -10.89 -3.57
N PRO A 60 -12.59 -12.21 -3.84
CA PRO A 60 -13.42 -13.21 -3.17
C PRO A 60 -12.91 -13.56 -1.76
N ASP A 61 -11.64 -13.31 -1.47
CA ASP A 61 -11.02 -13.67 -0.18
C ASP A 61 -11.60 -12.81 0.98
N PRO A 62 -12.25 -13.41 2.00
CA PRO A 62 -12.83 -12.66 3.10
C PRO A 62 -11.82 -11.83 3.90
N TYR A 63 -10.56 -12.26 3.96
CA TYR A 63 -9.53 -11.52 4.69
C TYR A 63 -9.10 -10.26 3.94
N GLU A 64 -8.79 -10.36 2.65
CA GLU A 64 -8.48 -9.20 1.81
C GLU A 64 -9.67 -8.24 1.71
N ARG A 65 -10.91 -8.74 1.58
CA ARG A 65 -12.11 -7.90 1.64
C ARG A 65 -12.19 -7.09 2.93
N GLN A 66 -11.88 -7.71 4.08
CA GLN A 66 -11.88 -7.00 5.36
C GLN A 66 -10.79 -5.92 5.44
N ARG A 67 -9.61 -6.16 4.84
CA ARG A 67 -8.53 -5.16 4.76
C ARG A 67 -8.93 -3.97 3.90
N ILE A 68 -9.57 -4.22 2.76
CA ILE A 68 -10.11 -3.17 1.88
C ILE A 68 -11.16 -2.35 2.64
N LEU A 69 -12.09 -2.99 3.35
CA LEU A 69 -13.10 -2.28 4.17
C LEU A 69 -12.47 -1.49 5.32
N GLU A 70 -11.46 -2.03 6.00
CA GLU A 70 -10.72 -1.32 7.05
C GLU A 70 -10.01 -0.07 6.48
N GLN A 71 -9.43 -0.16 5.28
CA GLN A 71 -8.82 0.98 4.61
C GLN A 71 -9.87 2.00 4.16
N TYR A 72 -10.97 1.55 3.56
CA TYR A 72 -12.03 2.43 3.08
C TYR A 72 -12.64 3.23 4.24
N HIS A 73 -12.90 2.58 5.37
CA HIS A 73 -13.31 3.26 6.61
C HIS A 73 -12.28 4.30 7.07
N ARG A 74 -10.98 3.97 7.07
CA ARG A 74 -9.92 4.93 7.43
C ARG A 74 -9.92 6.13 6.49
N PHE A 75 -10.06 5.90 5.18
CA PHE A 75 -10.16 6.95 4.19
C PHE A 75 -11.35 7.87 4.48
N ALA A 76 -12.55 7.32 4.69
CA ALA A 76 -13.75 8.08 5.02
C ALA A 76 -13.60 8.90 6.31
N LYS A 77 -13.00 8.31 7.34
CA LYS A 77 -12.74 8.98 8.63
C LYS A 77 -11.72 10.11 8.49
N THR A 78 -10.64 9.89 7.74
CA THR A 78 -9.64 10.93 7.45
C THR A 78 -10.29 12.07 6.68
N LEU A 79 -11.09 11.77 5.66
CA LEU A 79 -11.84 12.76 4.90
C LEU A 79 -12.74 13.61 5.81
N SER A 80 -13.56 12.97 6.64
CA SER A 80 -14.43 13.65 7.61
C SER A 80 -13.63 14.54 8.57
N SER A 81 -12.44 14.10 8.99
CA SER A 81 -11.55 14.88 9.86
C SER A 81 -10.99 16.12 9.14
N CYS A 82 -10.54 15.98 7.89
CA CYS A 82 -10.05 17.09 7.07
C CYS A 82 -11.17 18.11 6.78
N LEU A 83 -12.39 17.64 6.50
CA LEU A 83 -13.53 18.51 6.26
C LEU A 83 -13.99 19.24 7.54
N SER A 84 -14.00 18.55 8.69
CA SER A 84 -14.41 19.12 9.98
C SER A 84 -13.39 20.08 10.58
N GLN A 85 -12.10 19.78 10.42
CA GLN A 85 -10.99 20.56 10.97
C GLN A 85 -9.92 20.84 9.89
N PRO A 86 -10.22 21.69 8.88
CA PRO A 86 -9.35 21.93 7.73
C PRO A 86 -7.91 22.32 8.09
N GLN A 87 -7.72 23.06 9.19
CA GLN A 87 -6.40 23.48 9.69
C GLN A 87 -5.47 22.33 10.08
N ASN A 88 -6.01 21.14 10.37
CA ASN A 88 -5.27 19.97 10.81
C ASN A 88 -5.04 18.95 9.68
N THR A 89 -5.37 19.30 8.44
CA THR A 89 -5.34 18.39 7.28
C THR A 89 -3.99 17.70 7.09
N SER A 90 -2.88 18.44 7.16
CA SER A 90 -1.53 17.86 7.03
C SER A 90 -1.25 16.78 8.07
N PHE A 91 -1.72 16.96 9.31
CA PHE A 91 -1.58 15.96 10.37
C PHE A 91 -2.42 14.71 10.09
N TYR A 92 -3.67 14.88 9.65
CA TYR A 92 -4.55 13.75 9.32
C TYR A 92 -4.02 12.93 8.15
N ILE A 93 -3.49 13.59 7.11
CA ILE A 93 -2.86 12.94 5.96
C ILE A 93 -1.64 12.12 6.40
N ALA A 94 -0.73 12.74 7.16
CA ALA A 94 0.44 12.05 7.69
C ALA A 94 0.05 10.85 8.55
N SER A 95 -0.95 10.99 9.43
CA SER A 95 -1.44 9.89 10.27
C SER A 95 -2.10 8.78 9.47
N TYR A 96 -2.69 9.08 8.32
CA TYR A 96 -3.33 8.11 7.44
C TYR A 96 -2.28 7.31 6.66
N HIS A 97 -1.31 7.97 6.02
CA HIS A 97 -0.28 7.31 5.21
C HIS A 97 0.81 6.63 6.02
N ASN A 98 1.16 7.14 7.21
CA ASN A 98 2.16 6.53 8.10
C ASN A 98 1.55 5.44 9.01
N ASN A 99 0.27 5.10 8.82
CA ASN A 99 -0.33 4.02 9.60
C ASN A 99 0.29 2.68 9.22
N LYS A 100 0.72 1.89 10.21
CA LYS A 100 1.25 0.53 9.99
C LYS A 100 0.28 -0.39 9.23
N ASN A 101 -1.02 -0.14 9.34
CA ASN A 101 -2.05 -0.91 8.65
C ASN A 101 -2.57 -0.20 7.38
N TYR A 102 -1.84 0.78 6.86
CA TYR A 102 -2.16 1.38 5.56
C TYR A 102 -2.13 0.29 4.50
N TYR A 103 -3.24 0.15 3.78
CA TYR A 103 -3.40 -0.83 2.73
C TYR A 103 -3.74 -0.11 1.42
N PRO A 104 -2.82 -0.07 0.46
CA PRO A 104 -3.03 0.70 -0.76
C PRO A 104 -4.00 -0.05 -1.69
N VAL A 105 -5.16 0.55 -1.96
CA VAL A 105 -6.18 0.00 -2.86
C VAL A 105 -6.06 0.64 -4.23
N GLY A 106 -6.19 -0.17 -5.29
CA GLY A 106 -6.13 0.30 -6.69
C GLY A 106 -4.71 0.44 -7.27
N VAL A 107 -3.68 -0.07 -6.59
CA VAL A 107 -2.31 0.00 -7.12
C VAL A 107 -2.09 -1.06 -8.18
N THR A 108 -1.78 -0.62 -9.40
CA THR A 108 -1.49 -1.48 -10.56
C THR A 108 -0.02 -1.41 -10.98
N LYS A 109 0.70 -0.36 -10.55
CA LYS A 109 2.08 -0.11 -10.93
C LYS A 109 3.05 -0.87 -10.05
N VAL A 110 4.00 -1.54 -10.68
CA VAL A 110 5.04 -2.33 -10.03
C VAL A 110 6.32 -1.51 -10.01
N ILE A 111 7.05 -1.55 -8.90
CA ILE A 111 8.42 -1.01 -8.85
C ILE A 111 9.30 -1.97 -9.65
N GLU A 112 9.74 -1.53 -10.83
CA GLU A 112 10.70 -2.27 -11.63
C GLU A 112 12.07 -2.21 -10.95
N GLU A 113 12.46 -3.30 -10.28
CA GLU A 113 13.83 -3.51 -9.79
C GLU A 113 14.57 -4.46 -10.75
N PRO A 114 15.17 -3.95 -11.85
CA PRO A 114 15.85 -4.80 -12.84
C PRO A 114 17.01 -5.58 -12.22
N ILE A 115 17.63 -5.01 -11.18
CA ILE A 115 18.81 -5.59 -10.51
C ILE A 115 18.42 -6.81 -9.66
N ARG A 116 17.32 -6.74 -8.89
CA ARG A 116 16.91 -7.84 -8.00
C ARG A 116 16.52 -9.07 -8.79
N HIS A 117 15.72 -8.90 -9.84
CA HIS A 117 15.25 -10.03 -10.65
C HIS A 117 16.42 -10.75 -11.34
N ASN A 118 17.33 -10.01 -11.98
CA ASN A 118 18.46 -10.58 -12.70
C ASN A 118 19.46 -11.29 -11.77
N ILE A 119 19.77 -10.71 -10.60
CA ILE A 119 20.65 -11.34 -9.62
C ILE A 119 20.00 -12.62 -9.06
N SER A 120 18.70 -12.57 -8.74
CA SER A 120 17.97 -13.71 -8.19
C SER A 120 17.87 -14.86 -9.21
N LEU A 121 17.65 -14.53 -10.47
CA LEU A 121 17.64 -15.50 -11.57
C LEU A 121 19.02 -16.14 -11.77
N ALA A 122 20.09 -15.34 -11.81
CA ALA A 122 21.45 -15.84 -11.94
C ALA A 122 21.85 -16.75 -10.76
N ALA A 123 21.52 -16.35 -9.53
CA ALA A 123 21.77 -17.17 -8.34
C ALA A 123 20.99 -18.49 -8.36
N THR A 124 19.72 -18.46 -8.79
CA THR A 124 18.87 -19.66 -8.94
C THR A 124 19.45 -20.62 -9.97
N ILE A 125 19.79 -20.12 -11.17
CA ILE A 125 20.36 -20.93 -12.26
C ILE A 125 21.69 -21.54 -11.83
N THR A 126 22.58 -20.73 -11.25
CA THR A 126 23.89 -21.18 -10.78
C THR A 126 23.75 -22.22 -9.67
N GLY A 127 22.87 -21.98 -8.70
CA GLY A 127 22.60 -22.90 -7.61
C GLY A 127 22.05 -24.25 -8.11
N ALA A 128 21.09 -24.22 -9.03
CA ALA A 128 20.54 -25.43 -9.64
C ALA A 128 21.60 -26.20 -10.44
N ALA A 129 22.43 -25.51 -11.22
CA ALA A 129 23.51 -26.12 -11.98
C ALA A 129 24.54 -26.81 -11.07
N LEU A 130 24.91 -26.19 -9.95
CA LEU A 130 25.83 -26.76 -8.96
C LEU A 130 25.25 -28.01 -8.29
N ILE A 131 23.95 -28.02 -7.97
CA ILE A 131 23.29 -29.20 -7.43
C ILE A 131 23.30 -30.33 -8.46
N LEU A 132 22.93 -30.05 -9.72
CA LEU A 132 22.96 -31.06 -10.79
C LEU A 132 24.36 -31.62 -11.02
N ALA A 133 25.38 -30.76 -11.03
CA ALA A 133 26.78 -31.18 -11.13
C ALA A 133 27.21 -32.04 -9.93
N SER A 134 26.77 -31.70 -8.72
CA SER A 134 27.09 -32.46 -7.50
C SER A 134 26.50 -33.88 -7.54
N ILE A 135 25.32 -34.06 -8.13
CA ILE A 135 24.67 -35.37 -8.32
C ILE A 135 25.44 -36.19 -9.36
N ALA A 136 25.89 -35.58 -10.45
CA ALA A 136 26.63 -36.27 -11.51
C ALA A 136 27.99 -36.80 -11.03
N VAL A 137 28.65 -36.10 -10.11
CA VAL A 137 30.03 -36.40 -9.68
C VAL A 137 30.10 -37.23 -8.39
N ILE A 138 28.96 -37.49 -7.72
CA ILE A 138 28.93 -38.16 -6.39
C ILE A 138 29.62 -39.53 -6.38
N TRP A 139 29.52 -40.29 -7.46
CA TRP A 139 30.11 -41.62 -7.59
C TRP A 139 31.59 -41.59 -7.99
N ILE A 140 32.10 -40.46 -8.47
CA ILE A 140 33.47 -40.28 -8.95
C ILE A 140 34.33 -39.62 -7.86
N ASN A 141 33.81 -38.56 -7.24
CA ASN A 141 34.53 -37.81 -6.21
C ASN A 141 33.55 -37.22 -5.17
N PRO A 142 33.33 -37.93 -4.04
CA PRO A 142 32.40 -37.48 -3.02
C PRO A 142 32.85 -36.19 -2.31
N LEU A 143 34.15 -35.86 -2.31
CA LEU A 143 34.65 -34.60 -1.74
C LEU A 143 34.18 -33.40 -2.57
N ILE A 144 34.17 -33.51 -3.89
CA ILE A 144 33.66 -32.46 -4.77
C ILE A 144 32.16 -32.26 -4.53
N THR A 145 31.40 -33.35 -4.40
CA THR A 145 29.96 -33.27 -4.07
C THR A 145 29.73 -32.60 -2.71
N ALA A 146 30.52 -32.93 -1.69
CA ALA A 146 30.41 -32.32 -0.36
C ALA A 146 30.65 -30.80 -0.36
N ILE A 147 31.36 -30.27 -1.36
CA ILE A 147 31.61 -28.83 -1.53
C ILE A 147 30.53 -28.19 -2.41
N LEU A 148 30.25 -28.77 -3.59
CA LEU A 148 29.34 -28.16 -4.57
C LEU A 148 27.88 -28.16 -4.10
N LEU A 149 27.44 -29.22 -3.42
CA LEU A 149 26.05 -29.36 -3.01
C LEU A 149 25.63 -28.25 -2.00
N PRO A 150 26.38 -27.99 -0.90
CA PRO A 150 26.06 -26.87 -0.01
C PRO A 150 26.07 -25.51 -0.72
N ILE A 151 27.07 -25.25 -1.58
CA ILE A 151 27.15 -23.98 -2.32
C ILE A 151 25.92 -23.83 -3.22
N GLY A 152 25.57 -24.88 -3.96
CA GLY A 152 24.38 -24.90 -4.81
C GLY A 152 23.09 -24.60 -4.06
N ILE A 153 22.90 -25.22 -2.88
CA ILE A 153 21.74 -24.97 -2.02
C ILE A 153 21.72 -23.52 -1.51
N THR A 154 22.86 -23.00 -1.04
CA THR A 154 22.95 -21.62 -0.51
C THR A 154 22.70 -20.55 -1.56
N MET A 155 22.93 -20.82 -2.84
CA MET A 155 22.58 -19.90 -3.94
C MET A 155 21.14 -20.11 -4.41
N LEU A 156 20.70 -21.36 -4.55
CA LEU A 156 19.37 -21.70 -5.07
C LEU A 156 18.26 -21.25 -4.13
N ALA A 157 18.40 -21.49 -2.83
CA ALA A 157 17.33 -21.22 -1.86
C ALA A 157 16.95 -19.73 -1.80
N PRO A 158 17.87 -18.77 -1.52
CA PRO A 158 17.52 -17.35 -1.51
C PRO A 158 17.19 -16.80 -2.91
N GLY A 159 17.87 -17.27 -3.96
CA GLY A 159 17.57 -16.85 -5.34
C GLY A 159 16.15 -17.24 -5.76
N GLY A 160 15.79 -18.51 -5.53
CA GLY A 160 14.47 -19.03 -5.85
C GLY A 160 13.38 -18.39 -5.00
N ALA A 161 13.62 -18.21 -3.69
CA ALA A 161 12.70 -17.49 -2.82
C ALA A 161 12.45 -16.05 -3.29
N SER A 162 13.50 -15.34 -3.70
CA SER A 162 13.40 -13.96 -4.21
C SER A 162 12.59 -13.86 -5.51
N LEU A 163 12.64 -14.87 -6.38
CA LEU A 163 11.82 -14.93 -7.60
C LEU A 163 10.34 -15.20 -7.33
N LEU A 164 10.01 -15.84 -6.20
CA LEU A 164 8.65 -16.12 -5.79
C LEU A 164 8.00 -14.96 -5.03
N ILE A 165 8.80 -14.00 -4.55
CA ILE A 165 8.29 -12.80 -3.88
C ILE A 165 7.85 -11.81 -4.96
N PRO A 166 6.55 -11.43 -5.00
CA PRO A 166 6.07 -10.45 -5.97
C PRO A 166 6.82 -9.12 -5.81
N SER A 167 7.06 -8.44 -6.93
CA SER A 167 7.68 -7.12 -6.92
C SER A 167 6.85 -6.14 -6.08
N PRO A 168 7.49 -5.26 -5.30
CA PRO A 168 6.78 -4.30 -4.48
C PRO A 168 5.97 -3.36 -5.38
N LEU A 169 4.75 -3.06 -4.94
CA LEU A 169 3.85 -2.16 -5.66
C LEU A 169 4.23 -0.70 -5.39
N ASP A 170 4.20 0.13 -6.43
CA ASP A 170 4.43 1.57 -6.32
C ASP A 170 3.16 2.26 -5.82
N THR A 171 3.16 2.64 -4.55
CA THR A 171 1.99 3.28 -3.90
C THR A 171 1.98 4.80 -4.03
N SER A 172 2.99 5.41 -4.69
CA SER A 172 3.20 6.85 -4.70
C SER A 172 2.02 7.62 -5.32
N GLU A 173 1.55 7.16 -6.49
CA GLU A 173 0.44 7.76 -7.23
C GLU A 173 -0.85 7.75 -6.40
N VAL A 174 -1.22 6.59 -5.86
CA VAL A 174 -2.43 6.46 -4.99
C VAL A 174 -2.33 7.33 -3.75
N LYS A 175 -1.17 7.41 -3.09
CA LYS A 175 -0.99 8.30 -1.94
C LYS A 175 -1.13 9.77 -2.32
N GLN A 176 -0.66 10.16 -3.50
CA GLN A 176 -0.77 11.52 -4.00
C GLN A 176 -2.22 11.87 -4.33
N GLU A 177 -2.97 10.97 -4.96
CA GLU A 177 -4.41 11.15 -5.23
C GLU A 177 -5.21 11.30 -3.93
N GLU A 178 -4.97 10.42 -2.95
CA GLU A 178 -5.62 10.50 -1.64
C GLU A 178 -5.29 11.82 -0.94
N LYS A 179 -4.02 12.24 -0.96
CA LYS A 179 -3.56 13.53 -0.42
C LYS A 179 -4.29 14.70 -1.11
N MET A 180 -4.39 14.68 -2.43
CA MET A 180 -5.07 15.72 -3.21
C MET A 180 -6.55 15.82 -2.83
N ILE A 181 -7.26 14.69 -2.70
CA ILE A 181 -8.66 14.67 -2.27
C ILE A 181 -8.82 15.30 -0.88
N PHE A 182 -7.97 14.93 0.08
CA PHE A 182 -8.03 15.47 1.44
C PHE A 182 -7.74 16.98 1.49
N GLN A 183 -6.72 17.43 0.75
CA GLN A 183 -6.35 18.85 0.69
C GLN A 183 -7.43 19.69 0.00
N LEU A 184 -7.93 19.24 -1.15
CA LEU A 184 -8.97 19.93 -1.89
C LEU A 184 -10.25 20.06 -1.06
N GLY A 185 -10.66 18.98 -0.38
CA GLY A 185 -11.81 19.04 0.54
C GLY A 185 -11.61 20.06 1.67
N ALA A 186 -10.41 20.13 2.25
CA ALA A 186 -10.09 21.11 3.29
C ALA A 186 -10.11 22.56 2.76
N THR A 187 -9.55 22.80 1.57
CA THR A 187 -9.54 24.12 0.90
C THR A 187 -10.95 24.58 0.59
N ILE A 188 -11.84 23.70 0.12
CA ILE A 188 -13.26 24.05 -0.11
C ILE A 188 -13.91 24.57 1.18
N ASN A 189 -13.61 24.00 2.35
CA ASN A 189 -14.17 24.44 3.61
C ASN A 189 -13.45 25.65 4.22
N LYS A 190 -12.18 25.89 3.85
CA LYS A 190 -11.37 27.03 4.28
C LYS A 190 -10.38 27.46 3.17
N PRO A 191 -10.81 28.34 2.25
CA PRO A 191 -10.02 28.71 1.06
C PRO A 191 -8.68 29.40 1.35
N GLU A 192 -8.52 29.97 2.54
CA GLU A 192 -7.28 30.61 3.00
C GLU A 192 -6.14 29.61 3.25
N LEU A 193 -6.45 28.30 3.29
CA LEU A 193 -5.43 27.26 3.46
C LEU A 193 -4.67 27.06 2.15
N SER A 194 -3.38 27.37 2.20
CA SER A 194 -2.42 26.93 1.19
C SER A 194 -1.68 25.71 1.73
N PHE A 195 -1.65 24.64 0.94
CA PHE A 195 -0.82 23.48 1.22
C PHE A 195 0.39 23.57 0.29
N ASP A 196 1.57 23.80 0.87
CA ASP A 196 2.81 23.78 0.10
C ASP A 196 3.05 22.35 -0.43
N GLU A 197 3.23 22.22 -1.75
CA GLU A 197 3.44 20.92 -2.42
C GLU A 197 4.80 20.29 -2.09
N THR A 198 5.68 21.01 -1.40
CA THR A 198 7.05 20.57 -1.10
C THR A 198 7.16 19.67 0.13
N THR A 199 6.64 18.45 0.02
CA THR A 199 7.22 17.33 0.79
C THR A 199 7.71 16.29 -0.19
N ILE A 200 8.94 16.52 -0.65
CA ILE A 200 9.77 15.51 -1.30
C ILE A 200 9.78 14.30 -0.36
N TYR A 201 9.25 13.18 -0.82
CA TYR A 201 9.51 11.90 -0.19
C TYR A 201 11.02 11.67 -0.31
N THR A 202 11.78 12.06 0.70
CA THR A 202 13.11 11.50 0.91
C THR A 202 12.87 10.01 1.10
N SER A 203 13.13 9.25 0.03
CA SER A 203 13.35 7.82 0.18
C SER A 203 14.51 7.70 1.15
N GLU A 204 14.22 7.29 2.39
CA GLU A 204 15.22 6.76 3.30
C GLU A 204 15.72 5.42 2.72
N TYR A 205 16.44 5.49 1.60
CA TYR A 205 17.57 4.60 1.38
C TYR A 205 18.74 5.22 2.13
N SER A 206 18.64 5.20 3.46
CA SER A 206 19.83 5.34 4.30
C SER A 206 20.67 4.09 4.04
N THR A 207 21.67 4.30 3.19
CA THR A 207 22.98 3.64 3.25
C THR A 207 23.27 3.16 4.66
N VAL A 208 23.28 1.85 4.85
CA VAL A 208 24.11 1.21 5.86
C VAL A 208 25.03 0.28 5.10
N PHE A 209 26.31 0.63 5.23
CA PHE A 209 27.49 -0.02 4.67
C PHE A 209 27.54 -1.52 4.94
#